data_AF-A0A0K8W884-F1
#
_entry.id   AF-A0A0K8W884-F1
#
_cell.length_a   1.000
_cell.length_b   1.000
_cell.length_c   1.000
_cell.angle_alpha   90.00
_cell.angle_beta   90.00
_cell.angle_gamma   90.00
#
_symmetry.space_group_name_H-M   'P 1'
#
loop_
_entity.id
_entity.type
_entity.pdbx_description
1 polymer ?
#
loop_
_entity_poly.entity_id
_entity_poly.type
_entity_poly.pdbx_seq_one_letter_code
_entity_poly.pdbx_strand_id
1 'polypeptide(L)'
;MARPVVLAPTICASMEYARKSDVIGFWIPTCERINVECVVERAIDEVFEENVNVTDGYVEIVTIPSKARHIIIREMSNSKIFLGLSMANSSNFYLNGDGLISMPGEFRIAGTESLYDRVDEQETIKIPQPIENAITVH
;
A
#
# COMPACT_ATOMS: atom_id res chain seq x y z
N MET A 1 -21.48 7.41 -24.55
CA MET A 1 -21.35 6.13 -23.84
C MET A 1 -20.06 5.46 -24.29
N ALA A 2 -18.98 5.62 -23.53
CA ALA A 2 -17.74 4.91 -23.76
C ALA A 2 -17.59 3.86 -22.66
N ARG A 3 -17.39 2.60 -23.06
CA ARG A 3 -17.14 1.48 -22.15
C ARG A 3 -15.68 1.58 -21.67
N PRO A 4 -15.36 1.31 -20.40
CA PRO A 4 -13.96 1.23 -20.00
C PRO A 4 -13.35 -0.05 -20.57
N VAL A 5 -12.18 0.12 -21.19
CA VAL A 5 -11.33 -0.94 -21.73
C VAL A 5 -10.63 -1.61 -20.55
N VAL A 6 -10.86 -2.91 -20.37
CA VAL A 6 -10.09 -3.75 -19.45
C VAL A 6 -8.78 -4.08 -20.15
N LEU A 7 -7.67 -3.49 -19.71
CA LEU A 7 -6.33 -3.90 -20.11
C LEU A 7 -5.72 -4.72 -18.97
N ALA A 8 -5.67 -6.03 -19.16
CA ALA A 8 -4.71 -6.87 -18.47
C ALA A 8 -3.34 -6.74 -19.17
N PRO A 9 -2.24 -6.75 -18.41
CA PRO A 9 -1.11 -7.56 -18.84
C PRO A 9 -0.48 -8.37 -17.70
N THR A 10 -0.50 -9.69 -17.88
CA THR A 10 0.64 -10.60 -17.85
C THR A 10 1.93 -10.15 -17.13
N ILE A 11 2.13 -10.76 -15.95
CA ILE A 11 3.31 -11.54 -15.50
C ILE A 11 4.71 -10.94 -15.73
N CYS A 12 5.37 -10.56 -14.63
CA CYS A 12 6.63 -11.19 -14.15
C CYS A 12 7.06 -10.52 -12.83
N ALA A 13 7.14 -11.27 -11.73
CA ALA A 13 7.72 -10.79 -10.46
C ALA A 13 8.77 -11.79 -9.98
N SER A 14 10.03 -11.35 -9.94
CA SER A 14 11.18 -12.09 -9.44
C SER A 14 11.20 -12.13 -7.91
N MET A 15 11.56 -13.30 -7.40
CA MET A 15 11.52 -13.75 -6.01
C MET A 15 12.95 -14.08 -5.59
N GLU A 16 13.41 -13.58 -4.45
CA GLU A 16 14.55 -14.12 -3.70
C GLU A 16 14.50 -13.51 -2.29
N TYR A 17 14.50 -14.21 -1.16
CA TYR A 17 14.47 -15.63 -0.84
C TYR A 17 14.14 -15.69 0.67
N ALA A 18 13.12 -16.44 1.08
CA ALA A 18 13.00 -16.86 2.47
C ALA A 18 14.06 -17.95 2.71
N ARG A 19 15.17 -17.59 3.38
CA ARG A 19 16.18 -18.58 3.78
C ARG A 19 15.57 -19.56 4.77
N LYS A 20 15.40 -20.79 4.29
CA LYS A 20 15.12 -22.00 5.06
C LYS A 20 16.37 -22.40 5.86
N SER A 21 16.70 -21.64 6.91
CA SER A 21 17.68 -22.06 7.91
C SER A 21 17.75 -20.99 9.00
N ASP A 22 16.86 -21.08 9.98
CA ASP A 22 17.24 -20.91 11.38
C ASP A 22 16.24 -21.68 12.22
N VAL A 23 16.73 -22.82 12.71
CA VAL A 23 16.05 -23.71 13.62
C VAL A 23 16.08 -23.05 14.99
N ILE A 24 15.03 -22.32 15.35
CA ILE A 24 14.67 -22.12 16.76
C ILE A 24 13.14 -22.11 16.82
N GLY A 25 12.60 -23.10 17.53
CA GLY A 25 11.25 -23.62 17.28
C GLY A 25 10.13 -22.64 17.58
N PHE A 26 9.18 -22.58 16.64
CA PHE A 26 7.77 -22.54 16.99
C PHE A 26 7.11 -23.71 16.26
N TRP A 27 6.59 -24.63 17.07
CA TRP A 27 5.71 -25.70 16.62
C TRP A 27 4.50 -25.00 16.01
N ILE A 28 4.38 -24.96 14.67
CA ILE A 28 3.08 -24.72 14.06
C ILE A 28 2.33 -26.02 14.33
N PRO A 29 1.35 -26.07 15.26
CA PRO A 29 0.56 -27.27 15.41
C PRO A 29 -0.11 -27.48 14.06
N THR A 30 -0.02 -28.71 13.58
CA THR A 30 -0.81 -29.26 12.49
C THR A 30 -2.20 -28.62 12.47
N CYS A 31 -2.58 -28.08 11.31
CA CYS A 31 -3.91 -27.54 11.07
C CYS A 31 -4.91 -28.71 11.19
N GLU A 32 -5.37 -28.97 12.41
CA GLU A 32 -6.29 -30.05 12.75
C GLU A 32 -7.70 -29.45 12.72
N ARG A 33 -8.44 -29.77 11.65
CA ARG A 33 -9.87 -29.46 11.40
C ARG A 33 -10.48 -28.38 12.29
N ILE A 34 -10.10 -27.14 12.05
CA ILE A 34 -11.01 -26.01 12.17
C ILE A 34 -11.34 -25.64 10.73
N ASN A 35 -12.56 -25.18 10.44
CA ASN A 35 -12.88 -24.56 9.14
C ASN A 35 -12.09 -23.23 9.00
N VAL A 36 -10.76 -23.30 9.00
CA VAL A 36 -9.85 -22.19 8.78
C VAL A 36 -9.39 -22.26 7.34
N GLU A 37 -10.00 -21.43 6.50
CA GLU A 37 -9.49 -21.18 5.17
C GLU A 37 -8.18 -20.40 5.30
N CYS A 38 -7.05 -21.08 5.10
CA CYS A 38 -5.75 -20.43 5.01
C CYS A 38 -5.64 -19.74 3.63
N VAL A 39 -6.11 -18.49 3.53
CA VAL A 39 -5.88 -17.67 2.33
C VAL A 39 -4.43 -17.20 2.35
N VAL A 40 -3.60 -17.80 1.49
CA VAL A 40 -2.25 -17.30 1.21
C VAL A 40 -2.38 -16.16 0.22
N GLU A 41 -2.43 -14.92 0.72
CA GLU A 41 -2.40 -13.73 -0.15
C GLU A 41 -1.00 -13.56 -0.75
N ARG A 42 -0.95 -13.22 -2.05
CA ARG A 42 0.31 -13.02 -2.78
C ARG A 42 0.88 -11.65 -2.41
N ALA A 43 2.19 -11.58 -2.18
CA ALA A 43 2.89 -10.29 -2.12
C ALA A 43 2.87 -9.64 -3.51
N ILE A 44 2.52 -8.36 -3.56
CA ILE A 44 2.49 -7.54 -4.77
C ILE A 44 3.52 -6.43 -4.56
N ASP A 45 4.41 -6.24 -5.53
CA ASP A 45 5.38 -5.15 -5.57
C ASP A 45 5.21 -4.48 -6.93
N GLU A 46 4.84 -3.19 -6.91
CA GLU A 46 4.49 -2.42 -8.10
C GLU A 46 5.20 -1.07 -8.04
N VAL A 47 5.68 -0.63 -9.22
CA VAL A 47 6.37 0.64 -9.39
C VAL A 47 5.60 1.47 -10.40
N PHE A 48 5.31 2.72 -10.04
CA PHE A 48 4.67 3.69 -10.92
C PHE A 48 5.71 4.69 -11.42
N GLU A 49 5.99 4.67 -12.71
CA GLU A 49 6.95 5.54 -13.39
C GLU A 49 6.25 6.27 -14.55
N GLU A 50 5.40 7.23 -14.23
CA GLU A 50 4.79 8.12 -15.23
C GLU A 50 5.13 9.57 -14.94
N ASN A 51 5.34 10.35 -16.00
CA ASN A 51 5.51 11.80 -15.88
C ASN A 51 4.14 12.46 -15.70
N VAL A 52 3.70 12.51 -14.46
CA VAL A 52 2.42 13.12 -14.10
C VAL A 52 2.60 14.64 -14.00
N ASN A 53 1.89 15.38 -14.86
CA ASN A 53 1.87 16.83 -14.79
C ASN A 53 0.73 17.29 -13.86
N VAL A 54 0.99 17.24 -12.56
CA VAL A 54 0.02 17.68 -11.53
C VAL A 54 -0.03 19.21 -11.52
N THR A 55 -0.92 19.79 -12.33
CA THR A 55 -1.14 21.25 -12.36
C THR A 55 -2.13 21.74 -11.31
N ASP A 56 -3.08 20.89 -10.91
CA ASP A 56 -4.06 21.18 -9.86
C ASP A 56 -4.69 19.86 -9.37
N GLY A 57 -4.68 19.60 -8.06
CA GLY A 57 -5.33 18.43 -7.43
C GLY A 57 -4.47 17.17 -7.25
N TYR A 58 -5.14 16.02 -7.16
CA TYR A 58 -4.57 14.71 -6.86
C TYR A 58 -4.69 13.77 -8.07
N VAL A 59 -3.75 12.84 -8.22
CA VAL A 59 -3.76 11.85 -9.30
C VAL A 59 -3.81 10.46 -8.69
N GLU A 60 -4.88 9.73 -8.95
CA GLU A 60 -5.04 8.36 -8.45
C GLU A 60 -4.05 7.42 -9.12
N ILE A 61 -3.19 6.76 -8.32
CA ILE A 61 -2.16 5.82 -8.79
C ILE A 61 -2.69 4.39 -8.69
N VAL A 62 -3.07 3.97 -7.47
CA VAL A 62 -3.50 2.60 -7.20
C VAL A 62 -4.52 2.55 -6.07
N THR A 63 -5.48 1.63 -6.17
CA THR A 63 -6.42 1.32 -5.09
C THR A 63 -6.04 0.02 -4.41
N ILE A 64 -5.77 0.07 -3.12
CA ILE A 64 -5.45 -1.08 -2.28
C ILE A 64 -6.74 -1.59 -1.64
N PRO A 65 -7.11 -2.87 -1.84
CA PRO A 65 -8.37 -3.41 -1.34
C PRO A 65 -8.39 -3.54 0.18
N SER A 66 -9.60 -3.58 0.75
CA SER A 66 -9.76 -3.85 2.18
C SER A 66 -9.12 -5.19 2.56
N LYS A 67 -8.70 -5.30 3.83
CA LYS A 67 -7.98 -6.44 4.41
C LYS A 67 -6.54 -6.63 3.94
N ALA A 68 -6.06 -5.85 2.97
CA ALA A 68 -4.63 -5.78 2.66
C ALA A 68 -3.82 -5.36 3.90
N ARG A 69 -2.63 -5.97 4.06
CA ARG A 69 -1.75 -5.79 5.22
C ARG A 69 -0.29 -5.76 4.79
N HIS A 70 0.59 -5.34 5.71
CA HIS A 70 2.02 -5.15 5.41
C HIS A 70 2.25 -4.26 4.17
N ILE A 71 1.47 -3.19 4.06
CA ILE A 71 1.55 -2.25 2.94
C ILE A 71 2.72 -1.32 3.21
N ILE A 72 3.58 -1.15 2.21
CA ILE A 72 4.67 -0.17 2.21
C ILE A 72 4.54 0.61 0.92
N ILE A 73 4.31 1.92 1.03
CA ILE A 73 4.30 2.85 -0.10
C ILE A 73 5.51 3.73 0.10
N ARG A 74 6.38 3.81 -0.90
CA ARG A 74 7.59 4.62 -0.83
C ARG A 74 7.88 5.26 -2.16
N GLU A 75 8.50 6.42 -2.10
CA GLU A 75 9.16 6.96 -3.25
C GLU A 75 10.49 6.24 -3.50
N MET A 76 10.85 6.10 -4.77
CA MET A 76 12.12 5.52 -5.21
C MET A 76 13.21 6.56 -5.45
N SER A 77 12.80 7.82 -5.66
CA SER A 77 13.67 8.98 -5.86
C SER A 77 12.95 10.25 -5.43
N ASN A 78 13.70 11.27 -5.04
CA ASN A 78 13.14 12.56 -4.64
C ASN A 78 12.21 13.13 -5.72
N SER A 79 10.99 13.45 -5.32
CA SER A 79 9.99 14.13 -6.15
C SER A 79 9.63 15.48 -5.53
N LYS A 80 8.99 16.33 -6.34
CA LYS A 80 8.32 17.55 -5.86
C LYS A 80 6.83 17.31 -5.60
N ILE A 81 6.34 16.12 -5.92
CA ILE A 81 4.98 15.66 -5.66
C ILE A 81 5.00 14.98 -4.29
N PHE A 82 3.89 15.09 -3.54
CA PHE A 82 3.78 14.47 -2.22
C PHE A 82 2.76 13.35 -2.24
N LEU A 83 2.99 12.30 -1.44
CA LEU A 83 2.08 11.15 -1.37
C LEU A 83 0.79 11.50 -0.62
N GLY A 84 -0.34 11.11 -1.18
CA GLY A 84 -1.66 11.24 -0.56
C GLY A 84 -2.34 9.90 -0.34
N LEU A 85 -3.13 9.79 0.73
CA LEU A 85 -3.98 8.61 0.96
C LEU A 85 -5.41 9.02 1.24
N SER A 86 -6.34 8.45 0.47
CA SER A 86 -7.77 8.62 0.68
C SER A 86 -8.50 7.28 0.84
N MET A 87 -9.73 7.35 1.34
CA MET A 87 -10.67 6.23 1.23
C MET A 87 -11.04 6.03 -0.24
N ALA A 88 -11.03 4.78 -0.70
CA ALA A 88 -11.33 4.46 -2.09
C ALA A 88 -12.72 4.98 -2.51
N ASN A 89 -12.81 5.57 -3.71
CA ASN A 89 -14.01 6.19 -4.26
C ASN A 89 -14.62 7.29 -3.37
N SER A 90 -13.80 7.97 -2.56
CA SER A 90 -14.24 9.03 -1.65
C SER A 90 -13.27 10.20 -1.67
N SER A 91 -13.78 11.40 -1.34
CA SER A 91 -12.98 12.60 -1.10
C SER A 91 -12.42 12.68 0.33
N ASN A 92 -12.58 11.62 1.13
CA ASN A 92 -12.11 11.58 2.51
C ASN A 92 -10.65 11.12 2.56
N PHE A 93 -9.76 12.04 2.93
CA PHE A 93 -8.33 11.76 3.05
C PHE A 93 -7.95 11.32 4.46
N TYR A 94 -7.05 10.34 4.54
CA TYR A 94 -6.36 9.94 5.76
C TYR A 94 -5.03 10.68 5.94
N LEU A 95 -4.38 11.05 4.83
CA LEU A 95 -3.09 11.73 4.82
C LEU A 95 -3.02 12.71 3.64
N ASN A 96 -2.46 13.90 3.89
CA ASN A 96 -2.14 14.94 2.89
C ASN A 96 -3.31 15.29 1.95
N GLY A 97 -4.51 15.53 2.49
CA GLY A 97 -5.74 15.78 1.70
C GLY A 97 -6.18 17.23 1.57
N ASP A 98 -5.59 18.14 2.33
CA ASP A 98 -5.90 19.57 2.37
C ASP A 98 -4.93 20.41 1.53
N GLY A 99 -4.09 19.76 0.71
CA GLY A 99 -3.02 20.40 -0.06
C GLY A 99 -1.82 20.81 0.79
N LEU A 100 -1.77 20.41 2.06
CA LEU A 100 -0.63 20.62 2.95
C LEU A 100 0.06 19.29 3.23
N ILE A 101 1.39 19.33 3.29
CA ILE A 101 2.17 18.17 3.68
C ILE A 101 2.18 18.01 5.20
N SER A 102 1.93 16.78 5.66
CA SER A 102 2.00 16.42 7.07
C SER A 102 3.45 16.32 7.54
N MET A 103 3.67 16.52 8.84
CA MET A 103 4.94 16.19 9.48
C MET A 103 5.08 14.67 9.65
N PRO A 104 6.30 14.10 9.64
CA PRO A 104 6.53 12.69 9.97
C PRO A 104 5.92 12.32 11.33
N GLY A 105 5.29 11.15 11.40
CA GLY A 105 4.60 10.71 12.61
C GLY A 105 3.65 9.53 12.38
N GLU A 106 2.88 9.22 13.42
CA GLU A 106 1.87 8.16 13.41
C GLU A 106 0.51 8.71 12.99
N PHE A 107 -0.17 7.99 12.10
CA PHE A 107 -1.46 8.35 11.54
C PHE A 107 -2.41 7.17 11.60
N ARG A 108 -3.71 7.47 11.75
CA ARG A 108 -4.75 6.44 11.70
C ARG A 108 -5.30 6.33 10.28
N ILE A 109 -4.87 5.31 9.54
CA ILE A 109 -5.22 5.09 8.14
C ILE A 109 -6.13 3.87 8.04
N ALA A 110 -7.35 4.08 7.50
CA ALA A 110 -8.34 3.03 7.28
C ALA A 110 -8.55 2.08 8.49
N GLY A 111 -8.58 2.65 9.70
CA GLY A 111 -8.82 1.91 10.95
C GLY A 111 -7.56 1.42 11.67
N THR A 112 -6.38 1.60 11.08
CA THR A 112 -5.11 1.08 11.61
C THR A 112 -4.10 2.16 11.95
N GLU A 113 -3.22 1.91 12.91
CA GLU A 113 -2.06 2.76 13.20
C GLU A 113 -0.97 2.53 12.15
N SER A 114 -0.53 3.62 11.54
CA SER A 114 0.38 3.62 10.40
C SER A 114 1.46 4.67 10.62
N LEU A 115 2.64 4.44 10.05
CA LEU A 115 3.75 5.37 10.12
C LEU A 115 3.90 6.09 8.79
N TYR A 116 3.96 7.42 8.84
CA TYR A 116 4.42 8.25 7.74
C TYR A 116 5.78 8.85 8.11
N ASP A 117 6.77 8.60 7.27
CA ASP A 117 8.13 9.06 7.44
C ASP A 117 8.60 9.82 6.19
N ARG A 118 9.54 10.74 6.39
CA ARG A 118 10.12 11.53 5.31
C ARG A 118 11.60 11.79 5.61
N VAL A 119 12.47 11.19 4.80
CA VAL A 119 13.93 11.27 4.94
C VAL A 119 14.51 11.82 3.65
N ASP A 120 15.30 12.90 3.72
CA ASP A 120 15.91 13.55 2.55
C ASP A 120 14.91 13.82 1.41
N GLU A 121 13.72 14.31 1.79
CA GLU A 121 12.54 14.57 0.95
C GLU A 121 11.78 13.35 0.43
N GLN A 122 12.31 12.13 0.56
CA GLN A 122 11.61 10.90 0.14
C GLN A 122 10.59 10.46 1.19
N GLU A 123 9.36 10.25 0.73
CA GLU A 123 8.27 9.80 1.59
C GLU A 123 8.19 8.26 1.69
N THR A 124 7.80 7.78 2.86
CA THR A 124 7.50 6.37 3.11
C THR A 124 6.32 6.23 4.05
N ILE A 125 5.30 5.49 3.63
CA ILE A 125 4.12 5.14 4.42
C ILE A 125 4.15 3.64 4.70
N LYS A 126 4.00 3.25 5.97
CA LYS A 126 3.98 1.86 6.42
C LYS A 126 2.67 1.59 7.14
N ILE A 127 1.91 0.62 6.64
CA ILE A 127 0.66 0.14 7.24
C ILE A 127 0.84 -1.34 7.59
N PRO A 128 1.29 -1.66 8.81
CA PRO A 128 1.61 -3.03 9.18
C PRO A 128 0.35 -3.89 9.37
N GLN A 129 -0.74 -3.29 9.85
CA GLN A 129 -1.97 -4.00 10.17
C GLN A 129 -2.91 -4.10 8.95
N PRO A 130 -3.85 -5.06 8.93
CA PRO A 130 -4.87 -5.14 7.89
C PRO A 130 -5.81 -3.94 7.90
N ILE A 131 -5.97 -3.27 6.76
CA ILE A 131 -6.89 -2.13 6.64
C ILE A 131 -8.35 -2.57 6.63
N GLU A 132 -9.24 -1.77 7.22
CA GLU A 132 -10.67 -2.08 7.27
C GLU A 132 -11.38 -1.75 5.96
N ASN A 133 -11.01 -0.62 5.35
CA ASN A 133 -11.59 -0.10 4.11
C ASN A 133 -10.51 -0.01 3.03
N ALA A 134 -10.92 -0.11 1.77
CA ALA A 134 -10.02 0.13 0.65
C ALA A 134 -9.52 1.58 0.65
N ILE A 135 -8.27 1.77 0.23
CA ILE A 135 -7.61 3.08 0.16
C ILE A 135 -7.11 3.35 -1.24
N THR A 136 -7.05 4.61 -1.64
CA THR A 136 -6.46 5.07 -2.90
C THR A 136 -5.20 5.86 -2.60
N VAL A 137 -4.12 5.53 -3.32
CA VAL A 137 -2.84 6.24 -3.30
C VAL A 137 -2.85 7.30 -4.37
N HIS A 138 -2.40 8.50 -4.01
CA HIS A 138 -2.25 9.66 -4.87
C HIS A 138 -0.82 10.18 -4.86
#